data_AF-E2CKT2-F1
#
_entry.id   AF-E2CKT2-F1
#
_cell.length_a   1.000
_cell.length_b   1.000
_cell.length_c   1.000
_cell.angle_alpha   90.00
_cell.angle_beta   90.00
_cell.angle_gamma   90.00
#
_symmetry.space_group_name_H-M   'P 1'
#
loop_
_entity.id
_entity.type
_entity.pdbx_description
1 polymer ?
#
loop_
_entity_poly.entity_id
_entity_poly.type
_entity_poly.pdbx_seq_one_letter_code
_entity_poly.pdbx_strand_id
1 'polypeptide(L)'
;MAKFTLKQVISLAGGPKKLREELERRGFDRTKYAVLKWGRDCALPQKYIDVVVELTPLDREEVVAANEAFKSELSAETFNGTA
;
A
#
# COMPACT_ATOMS: atom_id res chain seq x y z
N MET A 1 11.37 9.48 9.41
CA MET A 1 11.52 8.04 9.12
C MET A 1 10.15 7.41 9.26
N ALA A 2 9.70 6.62 8.28
CA ALA A 2 8.42 5.92 8.40
C ALA A 2 8.52 4.90 9.54
N LYS A 3 7.56 4.92 10.46
CA LYS A 3 7.54 4.02 11.62
C LYS A 3 7.18 2.58 11.23
N PHE A 4 6.44 2.43 10.13
CA PHE A 4 6.01 1.15 9.58
C PHE A 4 6.33 1.07 8.09
N THR A 5 6.55 -0.15 7.60
CA THR A 5 6.66 -0.39 6.16
C THR A 5 5.28 -0.57 5.52
N LEU A 6 5.15 -0.28 4.22
CA LEU A 6 3.88 -0.47 3.51
C LEU A 6 3.34 -1.91 3.63
N LYS A 7 4.24 -2.91 3.65
CA LYS A 7 3.88 -4.31 3.87
C LYS A 7 3.27 -4.55 5.25
N GLN A 8 3.82 -3.95 6.30
CA GLN A 8 3.26 -4.04 7.66
C GLN A 8 1.90 -3.36 7.74
N VAL A 9 1.75 -2.18 7.14
CA VAL A 9 0.45 -1.48 7.08
C VAL A 9 -0.62 -2.35 6.41
N ILE A 10 -0.30 -2.97 5.27
CA ILE A 10 -1.22 -3.90 4.58
C ILE A 10 -1.52 -5.13 5.43
N SER A 11 -0.53 -5.65 6.16
CA SER A 11 -0.75 -6.76 7.09
C SER A 11 -1.69 -6.38 8.23
N LEU A 12 -1.54 -5.16 8.79
CA LEU A 12 -2.42 -4.61 9.83
C LEU A 12 -3.86 -4.40 9.32
N ALA A 13 -4.03 -4.12 8.02
CA ALA A 13 -5.35 -4.01 7.37
C ALA A 13 -6.08 -5.37 7.25
N GLY A 14 -5.49 -6.46 7.77
CA GLY A 14 -5.96 -7.83 7.58
C GLY A 14 -5.43 -8.50 6.32
N GLY A 15 -4.36 -7.95 5.74
CA GLY A 15 -3.67 -8.47 4.58
C GLY A 15 -4.31 -8.07 3.24
N PRO A 16 -3.64 -8.41 2.12
CA PRO A 16 -4.06 -7.97 0.79
C PRO A 16 -5.39 -8.61 0.37
N LYS A 17 -5.76 -9.78 0.91
CA LYS A 17 -7.05 -10.42 0.64
C LYS A 17 -8.22 -9.60 1.19
N LYS A 18 -8.13 -9.16 2.46
CA LYS A 18 -9.18 -8.36 3.10
C LYS A 18 -9.32 -6.98 2.47
N LEU A 19 -8.21 -6.35 2.12
CA LEU A 19 -8.19 -5.11 1.34
C LEU A 19 -8.88 -5.28 -0.02
N ARG A 20 -8.61 -6.39 -0.72
CA ARG A 20 -9.27 -6.68 -2.00
C ARG A 20 -10.78 -6.81 -1.83
N GLU A 21 -11.23 -7.57 -0.84
CA GLU A 21 -12.65 -7.74 -0.54
C GLU A 21 -13.34 -6.41 -0.21
N GLU A 22 -12.71 -5.56 0.60
CA GLU A 22 -13.25 -4.24 0.95
C GLU A 22 -13.28 -3.28 -0.25
N LEU A 23 -12.26 -3.32 -1.10
CA LEU A 23 -12.22 -2.54 -2.34
C LEU A 23 -13.28 -3.01 -3.35
N GLU A 24 -13.44 -4.33 -3.52
CA GLU A 24 -14.51 -4.93 -4.34
C GLU A 24 -15.89 -4.52 -3.81
N ARG A 25 -16.09 -4.56 -2.49
CA ARG A 25 -17.33 -4.13 -1.82
C ARG A 25 -17.68 -2.66 -2.08
N ARG A 26 -16.67 -1.80 -2.17
CA ARG A 26 -16.82 -0.37 -2.48
C ARG A 26 -16.96 -0.08 -3.99
N GLY A 27 -16.93 -1.11 -4.84
CA GLY A 27 -17.08 -0.97 -6.29
C GLY A 27 -15.78 -0.65 -7.04
N PHE A 28 -14.61 -0.84 -6.42
CA PHE A 28 -13.32 -0.65 -7.08
C PHE A 28 -12.93 -1.89 -7.91
N ASP A 29 -13.38 -1.93 -9.17
CA ASP A 29 -13.32 -3.11 -10.04
C ASP A 29 -11.91 -3.43 -10.60
N ARG A 30 -11.05 -2.42 -10.78
CA ARG A 30 -9.84 -2.52 -11.63
C ARG A 30 -8.56 -3.06 -10.98
N THR A 31 -8.59 -3.50 -9.71
CA THR A 31 -7.35 -3.77 -8.95
C THR A 31 -7.24 -5.16 -8.34
N LYS A 32 -7.98 -6.18 -8.82
CA LYS A 32 -7.94 -7.56 -8.29
C LYS A 32 -6.53 -8.12 -8.08
N TYR A 33 -5.61 -7.83 -9.00
CA TYR A 33 -4.22 -8.29 -8.93
C TYR A 33 -3.22 -7.24 -8.42
N ALA A 34 -3.58 -5.95 -8.48
CA ALA A 34 -2.71 -4.88 -8.03
C ALA A 34 -2.58 -4.86 -6.51
N VAL A 35 -3.67 -5.15 -5.79
CA VAL A 35 -3.67 -5.21 -4.31
C VAL A 35 -2.66 -6.23 -3.78
N LEU A 36 -2.52 -7.36 -4.48
CA LEU A 36 -1.57 -8.42 -4.10
C LEU A 36 -0.10 -8.01 -4.29
N LYS A 37 0.17 -6.98 -5.11
CA LYS A 37 1.51 -6.44 -5.36
C LYS A 37 1.84 -5.25 -4.45
N TRP A 38 0.86 -4.69 -3.75
CA TRP A 38 1.09 -3.53 -2.89
C TRP A 38 1.99 -3.90 -1.70
N GLY A 39 2.96 -3.04 -1.42
CA GLY A 39 3.96 -3.27 -0.37
C GLY A 39 4.98 -4.38 -0.69
N ARG A 40 4.99 -4.87 -1.94
CA ARG A 40 6.01 -5.79 -2.45
C ARG A 40 6.67 -5.24 -3.72
N ASP A 41 5.87 -4.93 -4.72
CA ASP A 41 6.34 -4.48 -6.05
C ASP A 41 5.71 -3.13 -6.46
N CYS A 42 4.69 -2.67 -5.73
CA CYS A 42 3.95 -1.45 -6.05
C CYS A 42 3.60 -0.66 -4.80
N ALA A 43 3.64 0.66 -4.93
CA ALA A 43 3.07 1.57 -3.95
C ALA A 43 1.53 1.54 -4.00
N LEU A 44 0.91 1.93 -2.90
CA LEU A 44 -0.54 2.07 -2.78
C LEU A 44 -1.00 3.36 -3.48
N PRO A 45 -1.97 3.29 -4.40
CA PRO A 45 -2.56 4.48 -5.00
C PRO A 45 -3.25 5.35 -3.95
N GLN A 46 -3.09 6.67 -4.06
CA GLN A 46 -3.56 7.65 -3.08
C GLN A 46 -5.08 7.53 -2.78
N LYS A 47 -5.90 7.24 -3.81
CA LYS A 47 -7.34 6.98 -3.68
C LYS A 47 -7.72 5.80 -2.77
N TYR A 48 -6.77 4.90 -2.47
CA TYR A 48 -6.99 3.74 -1.62
C TYR A 48 -6.41 3.91 -0.22
N ILE A 49 -5.69 5.01 0.05
CA ILE A 49 -5.11 5.28 1.38
C ILE A 49 -6.22 5.36 2.42
N ASP A 50 -7.31 6.08 2.15
CA ASP A 50 -8.48 6.15 3.02
C ASP A 50 -9.00 4.77 3.43
N VAL A 51 -9.12 3.85 2.47
CA VAL A 51 -9.61 2.48 2.72
C VAL A 51 -8.65 1.72 3.64
N VAL A 52 -7.34 1.88 3.45
CA VAL A 52 -6.32 1.25 4.31
C VAL A 52 -6.36 1.85 5.71
N VAL A 53 -6.49 3.16 5.83
CA VAL A 53 -6.62 3.85 7.13
C VAL A 53 -7.84 3.33 7.88
N GLU A 54 -8.99 3.21 7.23
CA GLU A 54 -10.21 2.66 7.86
C GLU A 54 -10.07 1.18 8.30
N LEU A 55 -9.20 0.41 7.64
CA LEU A 55 -8.96 -1.00 7.96
C LEU A 55 -7.83 -1.22 8.97
N THR A 56 -7.08 -0.17 9.32
CA THR A 56 -5.94 -0.25 10.23
C THR A 56 -6.17 0.61 11.47
N PRO A 57 -5.50 0.31 12.60
CA PRO A 57 -5.50 1.20 13.75
C PRO A 57 -4.52 2.38 13.59
N LEU A 58 -4.02 2.64 12.38
CA LEU A 58 -2.99 3.65 12.11
C LEU A 58 -3.62 4.94 11.61
N ASP A 59 -2.99 6.06 11.96
CA ASP A 59 -3.34 7.37 11.41
C ASP A 59 -3.02 7.47 9.92
N ARG A 60 -3.74 8.35 9.22
CA ARG A 60 -3.51 8.62 7.80
C ARG A 60 -2.06 9.01 7.52
N GLU A 61 -1.45 9.80 8.38
CA GLU A 61 -0.06 10.24 8.22
C GLU A 61 0.92 9.06 8.24
N GLU A 62 0.71 8.08 9.11
CA GLU A 62 1.54 6.87 9.19
C GLU A 62 1.43 6.03 7.91
N VAL A 63 0.21 5.86 7.39
CA VAL A 63 -0.04 5.13 6.13
C VAL A 63 0.57 5.86 4.94
N VAL A 64 0.43 7.18 4.87
CA VAL A 64 1.02 8.01 3.81
C VAL A 64 2.54 7.94 3.88
N ALA A 65 3.14 8.12 5.05
CA ALA A 65 4.58 8.08 5.24
C ALA A 65 5.17 6.71 4.84
N ALA A 66 4.52 5.61 5.23
CA ALA A 66 4.91 4.26 4.83
C ALA A 66 4.85 4.05 3.31
N ASN A 67 3.82 4.60 2.66
CA ASN A 67 3.64 4.51 1.21
C ASN A 67 4.66 5.37 0.44
N GLU A 68 4.94 6.57 0.92
CA GLU A 68 5.94 7.46 0.31
C GLU A 68 7.36 6.92 0.48
N ALA A 69 7.70 6.38 1.66
CA ALA A 69 8.97 5.70 1.88
C ALA A 69 9.15 4.55 0.89
N PHE A 70 8.15 3.68 0.77
CA PHE A 70 8.18 2.55 -0.17
C PHE A 70 8.31 3.02 -1.63
N LYS A 71 7.59 4.09 -2.01
CA LYS A 71 7.66 4.67 -3.36
C LYS A 71 9.06 5.23 -3.65
N SER A 72 9.71 5.86 -2.67
CA SER A 72 11.07 6.37 -2.79
C SER A 72 12.08 5.22 -2.95
N GLU A 73 11.93 4.13 -2.19
CA GLU A 73 12.76 2.93 -2.30
C GLU A 73 12.61 2.26 -3.67
N LEU A 74 11.38 2.05 -4.13
CA LEU A 74 11.09 1.46 -5.45
C LEU A 74 11.69 2.29 -6.60
N SER A 75 11.64 3.62 -6.49
CA SER A 75 12.26 4.53 -7.46
C SER A 75 13.78 4.47 -7.43
N ALA A 76 14.40 4.28 -6.26
CA ALA A 76 15.84 4.17 -6.10
C ALA A 76 16.37 2.83 -6.65
N GLU A 77 15.63 1.73 -6.46
CA GLU A 77 15.97 0.41 -7.03
C GLU A 77 15.86 0.40 -8.57
N THR A 78 14.87 1.11 -9.13
CA THR A 78 14.70 1.22 -10.59
C THR A 78 15.85 1.99 -11.25
N PHE A 79 16.48 2.93 -10.54
CA PHE A 79 17.58 3.75 -11.06
C PHE A 79 18.95 3.05 -11.02
N ASN A 80 19.14 2.02 -10.18
CA ASN A 80 20.41 1.27 -10.08
C ASN A 80 20.53 0.10 -11.07
N GLY A 81 19.59 -0.03 -12.01
CA GLY A 81 19.50 -1.15 -12.96
C GLY A 81 20.07 -0.89 -14.37
N THR A 82 21.09 -0.04 -14.54
CA THR A 82 21.81 0.05 -15.82
C THR A 82 23.25 0.54 -15.61
N ALA A 83 24.16 -0.43 -15.43
CA ALA A 83 25.59 -0.30 -15.72
C ALA A 83 26.05 -1.61 -16.35
#